data_AF-A0A1N7BQR3-F1
#
_entry.id   AF-A0A1N7BQR3-F1
#
_cell.length_a   1.000
_cell.length_b   1.000
_cell.length_c   1.000
_cell.angle_alpha   90.00
_cell.angle_beta   90.00
_cell.angle_gamma   90.00
#
_symmetry.space_group_name_H-M   'P 1'
#
loop_
_entity.id
_entity.type
_entity.pdbx_description
1 polymer ?
#
loop_
_entity_poly.entity_id
_entity_poly.type
_entity_poly.pdbx_seq_one_letter_code
_entity_poly.pdbx_strand_id
1 'polypeptide(L)'
;MKHTCLLSMTLMVAGLPATALPLMTLDQQFDLMEKGANTALDTRQVSHDGVIMTAWLDGDLPVIIAVPRLDENGQQQGVSRYYFKQGELFGVREPEARFSFHDGHLLEWLDEHGKPERFVSKVSMQQRERWLVRRAAELKSLFVPSQAELSLDKGGAGAPAAGSARTEWLCNQKMLAMSGAADVTHDGAHWQLDAQQVKGRVRLSREGQWVELDMVCQVTANRVTRLTWQAVHP
;
A
#
# COMPACT_ATOMS: atom_id res chain seq x y z
N MET A 1 71.24 -21.99 -42.21
CA MET A 1 70.17 -21.49 -43.11
C MET A 1 68.84 -22.04 -42.63
N LYS A 2 67.86 -21.14 -42.52
CA LYS A 2 66.40 -21.36 -42.45
C LYS A 2 65.79 -21.76 -41.10
N HIS A 3 65.20 -20.73 -40.50
CA HIS A 3 64.16 -20.70 -39.47
C HIS A 3 62.87 -21.43 -39.89
N THR A 4 62.16 -22.03 -38.94
CA THR A 4 60.69 -22.23 -38.99
C THR A 4 60.21 -22.40 -37.54
N CYS A 5 59.87 -21.32 -36.83
CA CYS A 5 58.56 -20.66 -36.77
C CYS A 5 57.50 -21.50 -36.03
N LEU A 6 57.42 -21.29 -34.69
CA LEU A 6 56.28 -21.68 -33.86
C LEU A 6 55.08 -20.78 -34.21
N LEU A 7 53.99 -21.38 -34.68
CA LEU A 7 52.70 -20.70 -34.81
C LEU A 7 51.99 -20.73 -33.45
N SER A 8 52.00 -19.59 -32.76
CA SER A 8 51.19 -19.37 -31.56
C SER A 8 49.77 -19.02 -31.99
N MET A 9 48.81 -19.89 -31.70
CA MET A 9 47.41 -19.74 -32.07
C MET A 9 46.70 -18.91 -30.98
N THR A 10 46.65 -17.60 -31.17
CA THR A 10 45.93 -16.67 -30.30
C THR A 10 44.43 -16.78 -30.57
N LEU A 11 43.68 -17.33 -29.60
CA LEU A 11 42.21 -17.37 -29.62
C LEU A 11 41.68 -15.94 -29.39
N MET A 12 41.23 -15.26 -30.44
CA MET A 12 40.47 -14.01 -30.31
C MET A 12 39.08 -14.33 -29.77
N VAL A 13 38.82 -13.98 -28.51
CA VAL A 13 37.46 -13.89 -27.97
C VAL A 13 36.78 -12.70 -28.65
N ALA A 14 35.91 -12.99 -29.61
CA ALA A 14 35.04 -11.99 -30.22
C ALA A 14 34.12 -11.44 -29.13
N GLY A 15 34.32 -10.17 -28.76
CA GLY A 15 33.43 -9.42 -27.89
C GLY A 15 32.05 -9.29 -28.55
N LEU A 16 31.05 -9.97 -28.00
CA LEU A 16 29.66 -9.66 -28.30
C LEU A 16 29.38 -8.23 -27.80
N PRO A 17 28.81 -7.34 -28.63
CA PRO A 17 28.32 -6.07 -28.12
C PRO A 17 27.19 -6.39 -27.15
N ALA A 18 27.35 -5.99 -25.88
CA ALA A 18 26.24 -5.94 -24.95
C ALA A 18 25.22 -4.94 -25.51
N THR A 19 24.25 -5.43 -26.29
CA THR A 19 23.06 -4.67 -26.61
C THR A 19 22.37 -4.41 -25.28
N ALA A 20 22.56 -3.21 -24.74
CA ALA A 20 21.83 -2.74 -23.58
C ALA A 20 20.34 -2.91 -23.92
N LEU A 21 19.68 -3.84 -23.22
CA LEU A 21 18.22 -3.89 -23.23
C LEU A 21 17.74 -2.48 -22.86
N PRO A 22 16.78 -1.89 -23.58
CA PRO A 22 16.26 -0.58 -23.20
C PRO A 22 15.76 -0.68 -21.76
N LEU A 23 16.36 0.10 -20.87
CA LEU A 23 15.88 0.25 -19.50
C LEU A 23 14.40 0.67 -19.56
N MET A 24 13.53 -0.09 -18.91
CA MET A 24 12.09 0.21 -18.89
C MET A 24 11.84 1.61 -18.33
N THR A 25 10.94 2.37 -18.96
CA THR A 25 10.51 3.66 -18.42
C THR A 25 9.81 3.48 -17.08
N LEU A 26 9.72 4.55 -16.28
CA LEU A 26 9.05 4.49 -14.97
C LEU A 26 7.59 4.04 -15.11
N ASP A 27 6.87 4.53 -16.13
CA ASP A 27 5.50 4.09 -16.39
C ASP A 27 5.40 2.61 -16.78
N GLN A 28 6.33 2.11 -17.60
CA GLN A 28 6.38 0.67 -17.90
C GLN A 28 6.64 -0.18 -16.66
N GLN A 29 7.48 0.30 -15.73
CA GLN A 29 7.73 -0.37 -14.47
C GLN A 29 6.50 -0.37 -13.57
N PHE A 30 5.78 0.76 -13.45
CA PHE A 30 4.53 0.84 -12.73
C PHE A 30 3.47 -0.10 -13.33
N ASP A 31 3.29 -0.10 -14.65
CA ASP A 31 2.30 -0.96 -15.32
C ASP A 31 2.60 -2.45 -15.13
N LEU A 32 3.88 -2.82 -15.13
CA LEU A 32 4.31 -4.19 -14.82
C LEU A 32 3.97 -4.57 -13.38
N MET A 33 4.20 -3.66 -12.42
CA MET A 33 3.84 -3.88 -11.02
C MET A 33 2.32 -3.99 -10.86
N GLU A 34 1.53 -3.12 -11.49
CA GLU A 34 0.06 -3.19 -11.45
C GLU A 34 -0.46 -4.51 -12.03
N LYS A 35 0.12 -4.97 -13.15
CA LYS A 35 -0.23 -6.26 -13.74
C LYS A 35 0.09 -7.42 -12.79
N GLY A 36 1.28 -7.43 -12.18
CA GLY A 36 1.66 -8.44 -11.19
C GLY A 36 0.72 -8.45 -10.00
N ALA A 37 0.46 -7.26 -9.43
CA ALA A 37 -0.39 -7.07 -8.27
C ALA A 37 -1.81 -7.61 -8.47
N ASN A 38 -2.43 -7.31 -9.61
CA ASN A 38 -3.79 -7.77 -9.92
C ASN A 38 -3.92 -9.28 -10.13
N THR A 39 -2.82 -10.00 -10.30
CA THR A 39 -2.84 -11.45 -10.59
C THR A 39 -2.42 -12.33 -9.42
N ALA A 40 -1.59 -11.82 -8.52
CA ALA A 40 -0.86 -12.67 -7.58
C ALA A 40 -0.85 -12.17 -6.13
N LEU A 41 -1.32 -10.95 -5.87
CA LEU A 41 -1.21 -10.32 -4.56
C LEU A 41 -2.55 -10.25 -3.83
N ASP A 42 -2.47 -10.31 -2.51
CA ASP A 42 -3.64 -10.13 -1.64
C ASP A 42 -4.11 -8.68 -1.71
N THR A 43 -5.42 -8.49 -1.88
CA THR A 43 -6.02 -7.15 -1.89
C THR A 43 -6.61 -6.83 -0.52
N ARG A 44 -6.26 -5.66 0.03
CA ARG A 44 -6.85 -5.14 1.28
C ARG A 44 -7.44 -3.76 1.08
N GLN A 45 -8.53 -3.47 1.79
CA GLN A 45 -9.17 -2.16 1.77
C GLN A 45 -9.34 -1.59 3.17
N VAL A 46 -8.99 -0.32 3.35
CA VAL A 46 -9.16 0.37 4.63
C VAL A 46 -9.71 1.78 4.44
N SER A 47 -10.59 2.23 5.33
CA SER A 47 -10.94 3.64 5.45
C SER A 47 -9.89 4.39 6.28
N HIS A 48 -9.59 5.63 5.92
CA HIS A 48 -8.85 6.57 6.75
C HIS A 48 -9.18 7.99 6.28
N ASP A 49 -9.47 8.90 7.20
CA ASP A 49 -9.79 10.31 6.91
C ASP A 49 -10.85 10.48 5.80
N GLY A 50 -11.91 9.65 5.82
CA GLY A 50 -13.00 9.72 4.84
C GLY A 50 -12.69 9.12 3.48
N VAL A 51 -11.50 8.55 3.28
CA VAL A 51 -11.09 7.93 2.02
C VAL A 51 -10.95 6.42 2.19
N ILE A 52 -11.50 5.65 1.25
CA ILE A 52 -11.27 4.21 1.16
C ILE A 52 -10.04 3.98 0.26
N MET A 53 -9.00 3.41 0.84
CA MET A 53 -7.77 3.07 0.14
C MET A 53 -7.72 1.58 -0.14
N THR A 54 -7.09 1.21 -1.24
CA THR A 54 -6.86 -0.19 -1.63
C THR A 54 -5.36 -0.45 -1.69
N ALA A 55 -4.91 -1.56 -1.12
CA ALA A 55 -3.54 -2.01 -1.24
C ALA A 55 -3.48 -3.43 -1.81
N TRP A 56 -2.40 -3.70 -2.54
CA TRP A 56 -2.01 -5.04 -2.98
C TRP A 56 -0.74 -5.43 -2.23
N LEU A 57 -0.76 -6.58 -1.57
CA LEU A 57 0.26 -6.99 -0.62
C LEU A 57 0.90 -8.32 -1.03
N ASP A 58 2.22 -8.38 -0.88
CA ASP A 58 2.97 -9.63 -0.84
C ASP A 58 3.11 -10.04 0.62
N GLY A 59 2.27 -10.99 1.05
CA GLY A 59 2.03 -11.27 2.47
C GLY A 59 1.46 -10.06 3.20
N ASP A 60 2.21 -9.50 4.15
CA ASP A 60 1.84 -8.30 4.90
C ASP A 60 2.56 -7.03 4.42
N LEU A 61 3.39 -7.12 3.38
CA LEU A 61 4.11 -5.99 2.82
C LEU A 61 3.36 -5.39 1.62
N PRO A 62 2.95 -4.11 1.68
CA PRO A 62 2.36 -3.44 0.53
C PRO A 62 3.35 -3.38 -0.63
N VAL A 63 2.89 -3.75 -1.83
CA VAL A 63 3.58 -3.55 -3.10
C VAL A 63 3.00 -2.35 -3.83
N ILE A 64 1.67 -2.16 -3.75
CA ILE A 64 0.97 -0.99 -4.28
C ILE A 64 -0.05 -0.51 -3.26
N ILE A 65 -0.14 0.80 -3.03
CA ILE A 65 -1.25 1.43 -2.32
C ILE A 65 -1.89 2.47 -3.24
N ALA A 66 -3.17 2.28 -3.55
CA ALA A 66 -4.01 3.22 -4.29
C ALA A 66 -4.82 4.09 -3.32
N VAL A 67 -4.67 5.39 -3.48
CA VAL A 67 -5.32 6.42 -2.67
C VAL A 67 -6.16 7.30 -3.59
N PRO A 68 -7.50 7.22 -3.53
CA PRO A 68 -8.37 8.17 -4.21
C PRO A 68 -8.06 9.60 -3.77
N ARG A 69 -7.99 10.51 -4.74
CA ARG A 69 -7.92 11.95 -4.48
C ARG A 69 -9.31 12.52 -4.62
N LEU A 70 -9.77 13.20 -3.59
CA LEU A 70 -11.05 13.91 -3.60
C LEU A 70 -10.79 15.41 -3.65
N ASP A 71 -11.66 16.16 -4.32
CA ASP A 71 -11.70 17.62 -4.20
C ASP A 71 -12.43 18.07 -2.92
N GLU A 72 -12.58 19.38 -2.76
CA GLU A 72 -13.27 20.00 -1.63
C GLU A 72 -14.74 19.61 -1.50
N ASN A 73 -15.37 19.17 -2.60
CA ASN A 73 -16.75 18.70 -2.64
C ASN A 73 -16.86 17.18 -2.45
N GLY A 74 -15.73 16.49 -2.22
CA GLY A 74 -15.68 15.04 -2.11
C GLY A 74 -15.74 14.31 -3.46
N GLN A 75 -15.63 15.01 -4.59
CA GLN A 75 -15.62 14.36 -5.91
C GLN A 75 -14.24 13.81 -6.24
N GLN A 76 -14.20 12.65 -6.88
CA GLN A 76 -12.94 11.99 -7.22
C GLN A 76 -12.20 12.70 -8.37
N GLN A 77 -10.96 13.12 -8.09
CA GLN A 77 -10.04 13.81 -9.01
C GLN A 77 -8.96 12.88 -9.59
N GLY A 78 -9.06 11.59 -9.31
CA GLY A 78 -8.10 10.57 -9.75
C GLY A 78 -7.63 9.69 -8.60
N VAL A 79 -6.53 8.97 -8.82
CA VAL A 79 -5.96 8.04 -7.85
C VAL A 79 -4.44 8.20 -7.85
N SER A 80 -3.88 8.53 -6.69
CA SER A 80 -2.44 8.42 -6.46
C SER A 80 -2.08 6.99 -6.11
N ARG A 81 -1.08 6.42 -6.77
CA ARG A 81 -0.55 5.08 -6.48
C ARG A 81 0.87 5.18 -5.95
N TYR A 82 1.11 4.55 -4.81
CA TYR A 82 2.42 4.42 -4.18
C TYR A 82 2.93 3.01 -4.43
N TYR A 83 4.13 2.89 -5.00
CA TYR A 83 4.74 1.61 -5.38
C TYR A 83 5.91 1.32 -4.46
N PHE A 84 5.97 0.09 -3.99
CA PHE A 84 6.99 -0.36 -3.06
C PHE A 84 7.73 -1.57 -3.61
N LYS A 85 9.04 -1.60 -3.40
CA LYS A 85 9.89 -2.76 -3.68
C LYS A 85 10.60 -3.13 -2.38
N GLN A 86 10.45 -4.37 -1.94
CA GLN A 86 11.03 -4.86 -0.67
C GLN A 86 10.68 -3.98 0.54
N GLY A 87 9.49 -3.37 0.51
CA GLY A 87 9.01 -2.47 1.56
C GLY A 87 9.51 -1.02 1.44
N GLU A 88 10.40 -0.69 0.52
CA GLU A 88 10.88 0.68 0.32
C GLU A 88 10.07 1.39 -0.77
N LEU A 89 9.89 2.71 -0.63
CA LEU A 89 9.21 3.52 -1.64
C LEU A 89 10.04 3.49 -2.93
N PHE A 90 9.49 2.90 -3.98
CA PHE A 90 10.11 2.82 -5.30
C PHE A 90 9.64 3.96 -6.20
N GLY A 91 8.37 4.34 -6.09
CA GLY A 91 7.83 5.44 -6.88
C GLY A 91 6.41 5.80 -6.52
N VAL A 92 5.95 6.94 -7.05
CA VAL A 92 4.58 7.41 -6.89
C VAL A 92 4.06 7.86 -8.26
N ARG A 93 2.87 7.39 -8.64
CA ARG A 93 2.12 7.84 -9.82
C ARG A 93 0.91 8.61 -9.33
N GLU A 94 0.94 9.91 -9.52
CA GLU A 94 -0.22 10.78 -9.36
C GLU A 94 -0.85 11.03 -10.73
N PRO A 95 -2.11 11.53 -10.80
CA PRO A 95 -2.72 11.87 -12.09
C PRO A 95 -1.81 12.75 -12.97
N GLU A 96 -1.24 13.80 -12.38
CA GLU A 96 -0.47 14.84 -13.06
C GLU A 96 1.05 14.64 -13.03
N ALA A 97 1.58 13.68 -12.26
CA ALA A 97 3.02 13.56 -12.04
C ALA A 97 3.49 12.14 -11.70
N ARG A 98 4.78 11.88 -11.89
CA ARG A 98 5.45 10.63 -11.51
C ARG A 98 6.75 10.92 -10.80
N PHE A 99 7.02 10.13 -9.78
CA PHE A 99 8.18 10.28 -8.92
C PHE A 99 8.91 8.94 -8.82
N SER A 100 10.21 8.91 -9.08
CA SER A 100 11.05 7.73 -8.84
C SER A 100 11.92 7.93 -7.61
N PHE A 101 12.10 6.87 -6.83
CA PHE A 101 12.87 6.86 -5.61
C PHE A 101 13.95 5.77 -5.64
N HIS A 102 15.07 6.06 -4.99
CA HIS A 102 16.12 5.08 -4.70
C HIS A 102 16.71 5.39 -3.33
N ASP A 103 16.80 4.38 -2.48
CA ASP A 103 17.33 4.48 -1.10
C ASP A 103 16.69 5.63 -0.31
N GLY A 104 15.38 5.84 -0.50
CA GLY A 104 14.60 6.90 0.15
C GLY A 104 14.75 8.30 -0.46
N HIS A 105 15.52 8.46 -1.53
CA HIS A 105 15.76 9.75 -2.19
C HIS A 105 14.99 9.89 -3.49
N LEU A 106 14.42 11.08 -3.72
CA LEU A 106 13.70 11.41 -4.95
C LEU A 106 14.71 11.64 -6.09
N LEU A 107 14.67 10.78 -7.10
CA LEU A 107 15.57 10.85 -8.25
C LEU A 107 14.98 11.66 -9.40
N GLU A 108 13.74 11.35 -9.78
CA GLU A 108 13.08 12.00 -10.90
C GLU A 108 11.71 12.53 -10.50
N TRP A 109 11.40 13.73 -10.99
CA TRP A 109 10.05 14.28 -11.02
C TRP A 109 9.68 14.44 -12.50
N LEU A 110 8.73 13.64 -12.95
CA LEU A 110 8.22 13.64 -14.30
C LEU A 110 6.77 14.14 -14.34
N ASP A 111 6.37 14.73 -15.45
CA ASP A 111 4.97 15.06 -15.75
C ASP A 111 4.15 13.79 -16.04
N GLU A 112 2.82 13.89 -15.99
CA GLU A 112 2.02 13.85 -17.22
C GLU A 112 2.24 12.72 -18.25
N HIS A 113 3.38 12.83 -18.90
CA HIS A 113 3.77 12.10 -20.09
C HIS A 113 5.14 11.44 -19.93
N GLY A 114 5.64 11.35 -18.68
CA GLY A 114 6.94 10.77 -18.35
C GLY A 114 8.12 11.64 -18.74
N LYS A 115 7.92 12.95 -18.97
CA LYS A 115 9.01 13.89 -19.27
C LYS A 115 9.44 14.62 -18.00
N PRO A 116 10.71 15.02 -17.88
CA PRO A 116 11.15 15.82 -16.73
C PRO A 116 10.28 17.05 -16.53
N GLU A 117 9.78 17.24 -15.31
CA GLU A 117 8.96 18.38 -14.97
C GLU A 117 9.74 19.69 -15.15
N ARG A 118 9.09 20.69 -15.74
CA ARG A 118 9.75 21.96 -16.04
C ARG A 118 9.84 22.79 -14.78
N PHE A 119 10.98 23.49 -14.63
CA PHE A 119 11.18 24.49 -13.57
C PHE A 119 11.14 23.96 -12.13
N VAL A 120 11.44 22.68 -11.89
CA VAL A 120 11.59 22.14 -10.53
C VAL A 120 12.93 22.55 -9.93
N SER A 121 12.91 23.32 -8.85
CA SER A 121 14.11 23.67 -8.10
C SER A 121 14.60 22.52 -7.21
N LYS A 122 15.87 22.55 -6.80
CA LYS A 122 16.39 21.60 -5.80
C LYS A 122 15.61 21.64 -4.48
N VAL A 123 15.15 22.83 -4.07
CA VAL A 123 14.34 23.00 -2.86
C VAL A 123 12.98 22.32 -3.02
N SER A 124 12.35 22.49 -4.19
CA SER A 124 11.08 21.83 -4.53
C SER A 124 11.22 20.32 -4.51
N MET A 125 12.30 19.77 -5.10
CA MET A 125 12.61 18.33 -5.04
C MET A 125 12.69 17.83 -3.58
N GLN A 126 13.48 18.50 -2.73
CA GLN A 126 13.65 18.09 -1.34
C GLN A 126 12.36 18.19 -0.50
N GLN A 127 11.55 19.22 -0.73
CA GLN A 127 10.25 19.34 -0.06
C GLN A 127 9.33 18.21 -0.48
N ARG A 128 9.30 17.89 -1.78
CA ARG A 128 8.47 16.83 -2.34
C ARG A 128 8.91 15.45 -1.87
N GLU A 129 10.21 15.19 -1.84
CA GLU A 129 10.82 13.98 -1.27
C GLU A 129 10.34 13.76 0.17
N ARG A 130 10.56 14.75 1.06
CA ARG A 130 10.16 14.64 2.47
C ARG A 130 8.66 14.37 2.63
N TRP A 131 7.84 15.06 1.84
CA TRP A 131 6.39 14.87 1.90
C TRP A 131 5.99 13.47 1.44
N LEU A 132 6.49 13.00 0.29
CA LEU A 132 6.16 11.70 -0.28
C LEU A 132 6.66 10.54 0.59
N VAL A 133 7.89 10.62 1.11
CA VAL A 133 8.44 9.59 2.01
C VAL A 133 7.62 9.48 3.29
N ARG A 134 7.30 10.61 3.92
CA ARG A 134 6.46 10.62 5.12
C ARG A 134 5.08 10.06 4.82
N ARG A 135 4.44 10.53 3.74
CA ARG A 135 3.10 10.08 3.35
C ARG A 135 3.08 8.59 3.03
N ALA A 136 4.08 8.07 2.34
CA ALA A 136 4.20 6.64 2.05
C ALA A 136 4.34 5.81 3.33
N ALA A 137 5.11 6.28 4.32
CA ALA A 137 5.24 5.61 5.61
C ALA A 137 3.91 5.60 6.39
N GLU A 138 3.20 6.73 6.43
CA GLU A 138 1.84 6.83 7.00
C GLU A 138 0.90 5.82 6.34
N LEU A 139 0.83 5.82 5.01
CA LEU A 139 -0.04 4.92 4.25
C LEU A 139 0.29 3.44 4.52
N LYS A 140 1.57 3.07 4.51
CA LYS A 140 2.00 1.69 4.83
C LYS A 140 1.51 1.25 6.20
N SER A 141 1.60 2.12 7.20
CA SER A 141 1.24 1.78 8.59
C SER A 141 -0.22 1.35 8.75
N LEU A 142 -1.12 1.85 7.89
CA LEU A 142 -2.54 1.51 7.90
C LEU A 142 -2.79 0.05 7.53
N PHE A 143 -1.92 -0.54 6.71
CA PHE A 143 -2.06 -1.91 6.22
C PHE A 143 -1.28 -2.96 7.03
N VAL A 144 -0.49 -2.53 8.02
CA VAL A 144 0.18 -3.44 8.95
C VAL A 144 -0.87 -4.23 9.75
N PRO A 145 -0.70 -5.56 9.94
CA PRO A 145 -1.58 -6.33 10.80
C PRO A 145 -1.62 -5.76 12.23
N SER A 146 -2.80 -5.78 12.83
CA SER A 146 -2.97 -5.45 14.24
C SER A 146 -2.27 -6.49 15.14
N GLN A 147 -1.99 -6.12 16.39
CA GLN A 147 -1.45 -7.07 17.38
C GLN A 147 -2.35 -8.28 17.57
N ALA A 148 -3.67 -8.09 17.41
CA ALA A 148 -4.65 -9.17 17.45
C ALA A 148 -4.41 -10.19 16.32
N GLU A 149 -4.27 -9.73 15.08
CA GLU A 149 -3.96 -10.58 13.92
C GLU A 149 -2.61 -11.31 14.10
N LEU A 150 -1.58 -10.59 14.55
CA LEU A 150 -0.24 -11.16 14.79
C LEU A 150 -0.22 -12.20 15.93
N SER A 151 -1.09 -12.05 16.93
CA SER A 151 -1.15 -12.99 18.05
C SER A 151 -1.76 -14.34 17.64
N LEU A 152 -2.71 -14.34 16.69
CA LEU A 152 -3.28 -15.57 16.15
C LEU A 152 -2.25 -16.41 15.39
N ASP A 153 -1.31 -15.77 14.69
CA ASP A 153 -0.22 -16.48 14.00
C ASP A 153 0.72 -17.21 14.99
N LYS A 154 0.75 -16.76 16.24
CA LYS A 154 1.58 -17.33 17.32
C LYS A 154 0.81 -18.25 18.26
N GLY A 155 -0.45 -18.60 17.93
CA GLY A 155 -1.31 -19.41 18.80
C GLY A 155 -1.78 -18.68 20.07
N GLY A 156 -1.97 -17.37 19.98
CA GLY A 156 -2.18 -16.45 21.10
C GLY A 156 -3.28 -16.87 22.10
N ALA A 157 -2.92 -16.82 23.39
CA ALA A 157 -3.85 -17.04 24.50
C ALA A 157 -4.85 -15.88 24.61
N GLY A 158 -6.14 -16.20 24.77
CA GLY A 158 -7.21 -15.21 24.95
C GLY A 158 -7.93 -14.78 23.67
N ALA A 159 -7.48 -15.22 22.49
CA ALA A 159 -8.22 -15.01 21.25
C ALA A 159 -9.37 -16.03 21.10
N PRO A 160 -10.54 -15.63 20.57
CA PRO A 160 -11.61 -16.57 20.27
C PRO A 160 -11.17 -17.70 19.34
N ALA A 161 -11.66 -18.92 19.58
CA ALA A 161 -11.16 -20.14 18.94
C ALA A 161 -11.49 -20.24 17.43
N ALA A 162 -12.64 -19.75 16.97
CA ALA A 162 -13.03 -19.71 15.55
C ALA A 162 -14.37 -18.95 15.36
N GLY A 163 -14.81 -18.86 14.09
CA GLY A 163 -16.15 -18.42 13.72
C GLY A 163 -16.39 -16.92 13.92
N SER A 164 -17.65 -16.55 14.03
CA SER A 164 -18.11 -15.16 14.15
C SER A 164 -17.46 -14.39 15.29
N ALA A 165 -17.30 -15.02 16.47
CA ALA A 165 -16.66 -14.38 17.62
C ALA A 165 -15.21 -13.96 17.33
N ARG A 166 -14.46 -14.74 16.54
CA ARG A 166 -13.09 -14.36 16.11
C ARG A 166 -13.13 -13.19 15.13
N THR A 167 -14.04 -13.23 14.18
CA THR A 167 -14.20 -12.18 13.17
C THR A 167 -14.54 -10.83 13.80
N GLU A 168 -15.53 -10.81 14.70
CA GLU A 168 -15.88 -9.63 15.48
C GLU A 168 -14.70 -9.08 16.28
N TRP A 169 -13.99 -9.96 17.00
CA TRP A 169 -12.82 -9.57 17.78
C TRP A 169 -11.72 -8.95 16.90
N LEU A 170 -11.36 -9.58 15.77
CA LEU A 170 -10.36 -9.05 14.84
C LEU A 170 -10.76 -7.69 14.28
N CYS A 171 -12.02 -7.55 13.88
CA CYS A 171 -12.56 -6.30 13.34
C CYS A 171 -12.50 -5.16 14.37
N ASN A 172 -12.93 -5.42 15.60
CA ASN A 172 -12.91 -4.42 16.67
C ASN A 172 -11.46 -4.02 17.02
N GLN A 173 -10.55 -4.99 17.14
CA GLN A 173 -9.15 -4.71 17.45
C GLN A 173 -8.45 -3.91 16.34
N LYS A 174 -8.70 -4.25 15.07
CA LYS A 174 -8.17 -3.48 13.95
C LYS A 174 -8.76 -2.07 13.90
N MET A 175 -10.05 -1.92 14.20
CA MET A 175 -10.70 -0.60 14.26
C MET A 175 -10.11 0.29 15.36
N LEU A 176 -9.89 -0.24 16.56
CA LEU A 176 -9.21 0.49 17.65
C LEU A 176 -7.81 0.93 17.22
N ALA A 177 -7.03 -0.01 16.65
CA ALA A 177 -5.66 0.28 16.19
C ALA A 177 -5.61 1.37 15.10
N MET A 178 -6.59 1.40 14.19
CA MET A 178 -6.62 2.36 13.09
C MET A 178 -7.22 3.72 13.45
N SER A 179 -8.22 3.74 14.33
CA SER A 179 -8.91 4.97 14.71
C SER A 179 -8.24 5.72 15.87
N GLY A 180 -7.39 5.02 16.65
CA GLY A 180 -6.86 5.54 17.91
C GLY A 180 -7.95 5.74 18.99
N ALA A 181 -9.14 5.17 18.78
CA ALA A 181 -10.21 5.21 19.76
C ALA A 181 -9.84 4.40 21.00
N ALA A 182 -10.30 4.86 22.17
CA ALA A 182 -10.12 4.16 23.43
C ALA A 182 -11.06 2.95 23.56
N ASP A 183 -12.22 3.02 22.91
CA ASP A 183 -13.24 1.97 22.96
C ASP A 183 -14.09 1.93 21.69
N VAL A 184 -14.63 0.74 21.40
CA VAL A 184 -15.56 0.47 20.30
C VAL A 184 -16.72 -0.37 20.83
N THR A 185 -17.94 0.14 20.64
CA THR A 185 -19.17 -0.60 20.95
C THR A 185 -20.03 -0.70 19.70
N HIS A 186 -20.90 -1.69 19.62
CA HIS A 186 -21.80 -1.89 18.48
C HIS A 186 -23.25 -1.88 18.94
N ASP A 187 -24.13 -1.41 18.06
CA ASP A 187 -25.57 -1.49 18.27
C ASP A 187 -26.08 -2.87 17.83
N GLY A 188 -26.49 -3.69 18.80
CA GLY A 188 -26.97 -5.05 18.56
C GLY A 188 -28.18 -5.14 17.62
N ALA A 189 -28.96 -4.07 17.44
CA ALA A 189 -30.14 -4.09 16.55
C ALA A 189 -29.77 -4.13 15.06
N HIS A 190 -28.60 -3.61 14.69
CA HIS A 190 -28.16 -3.48 13.30
C HIS A 190 -26.85 -4.24 13.03
N TRP A 191 -26.46 -5.11 13.95
CA TRP A 191 -25.21 -5.87 13.88
C TRP A 191 -25.39 -7.17 13.10
N GLN A 192 -24.80 -7.23 11.92
CA GLN A 192 -24.75 -8.41 11.07
C GLN A 192 -23.38 -9.04 11.21
N LEU A 193 -23.36 -10.27 11.71
CA LEU A 193 -22.13 -10.98 12.02
C LEU A 193 -22.19 -12.42 11.48
N ASP A 194 -21.18 -12.81 10.73
CA ASP A 194 -20.93 -14.19 10.32
C ASP A 194 -19.46 -14.57 10.53
N ALA A 195 -19.06 -15.76 10.05
CA ALA A 195 -17.71 -16.28 10.24
C ALA A 195 -16.61 -15.50 9.49
N GLN A 196 -16.95 -14.64 8.54
CA GLN A 196 -16.00 -13.91 7.68
C GLN A 196 -16.27 -12.41 7.62
N GLN A 197 -17.42 -11.94 8.10
CA GLN A 197 -17.80 -10.55 7.99
C GLN A 197 -18.55 -10.02 9.21
N VAL A 198 -18.29 -8.74 9.49
CA VAL A 198 -19.06 -7.89 10.38
C VAL A 198 -19.58 -6.69 9.58
N LYS A 199 -20.85 -6.34 9.75
CA LYS A 199 -21.43 -5.12 9.19
C LYS A 199 -22.46 -4.54 10.15
N GLY A 200 -22.39 -3.24 10.40
CA GLY A 200 -23.39 -2.56 11.21
C GLY A 200 -22.89 -1.27 11.83
N ARG A 201 -23.72 -0.69 12.70
CA ARG A 201 -23.41 0.54 13.39
C ARG A 201 -22.48 0.28 14.57
N VAL A 202 -21.43 1.10 14.65
CA VAL A 202 -20.49 1.13 15.77
C VAL A 202 -20.41 2.54 16.35
N ARG A 203 -20.03 2.61 17.62
CA ARG A 203 -19.70 3.84 18.32
C ARG A 203 -18.26 3.78 18.77
N LEU A 204 -17.47 4.77 18.37
CA LEU A 204 -16.08 4.92 18.80
C LEU A 204 -15.97 6.00 19.87
N SER A 205 -15.23 5.73 20.93
CA SER A 205 -14.86 6.75 21.93
C SER A 205 -13.49 7.33 21.60
N ARG A 206 -13.45 8.62 21.26
CA ARG A 206 -12.22 9.37 21.01
C ARG A 206 -12.24 10.66 21.80
N GLU A 207 -11.21 10.87 22.63
CA GLU A 207 -11.06 12.10 23.43
C GLU A 207 -12.31 12.43 24.28
N GLY A 208 -13.01 11.39 24.74
CA GLY A 208 -14.25 11.53 25.54
C GLY A 208 -15.52 11.79 24.73
N GLN A 209 -15.43 11.88 23.41
CA GLN A 209 -16.57 12.02 22.50
C GLN A 209 -16.89 10.69 21.82
N TRP A 210 -18.20 10.39 21.71
CA TRP A 210 -18.68 9.24 20.96
C TRP A 210 -19.06 9.64 19.54
N VAL A 211 -18.52 8.93 18.56
CA VAL A 211 -18.85 9.10 17.15
C VAL A 211 -19.49 7.83 16.62
N GLU A 212 -20.63 7.98 15.96
CA GLU A 212 -21.33 6.86 15.32
C GLU A 212 -20.88 6.68 13.88
N LEU A 213 -20.59 5.43 13.51
CA LEU A 213 -20.11 5.07 12.19
C LEU A 213 -20.87 3.84 11.68
N ASP A 214 -21.10 3.78 10.37
CA ASP A 214 -21.46 2.53 9.70
C ASP A 214 -20.18 1.81 9.27
N MET A 215 -19.96 0.60 9.80
CA MET A 215 -18.78 -0.20 9.56
C MET A 215 -19.09 -1.41 8.68
N VAL A 216 -18.15 -1.73 7.79
CA VAL A 216 -18.03 -3.05 7.13
C VAL A 216 -16.61 -3.55 7.37
N CYS A 217 -16.50 -4.75 7.93
CA CYS A 217 -15.24 -5.44 8.13
C CYS A 217 -15.29 -6.87 7.61
N GLN A 218 -14.27 -7.31 6.89
CA GLN A 218 -14.15 -8.66 6.36
C GLN A 218 -12.82 -9.28 6.77
N VAL A 219 -12.86 -10.55 7.14
CA VAL A 219 -11.73 -11.34 7.62
C VAL A 219 -11.55 -12.55 6.72
N THR A 220 -10.32 -12.76 6.26
CA THR A 220 -9.90 -13.99 5.57
C THR A 220 -8.77 -14.61 6.37
N ALA A 221 -8.89 -15.90 6.71
CA ALA A 221 -8.00 -16.58 7.66
C ALA A 221 -7.87 -15.80 8.99
N ASN A 222 -6.69 -15.24 9.27
CA ASN A 222 -6.41 -14.43 10.46
C ASN A 222 -6.10 -12.97 10.12
N ARG A 223 -6.60 -12.47 8.98
CA ARG A 223 -6.32 -11.11 8.49
C ARG A 223 -7.59 -10.34 8.21
N VAL A 224 -7.62 -9.08 8.64
CA VAL A 224 -8.64 -8.12 8.23
C VAL A 224 -8.31 -7.66 6.81
N THR A 225 -9.14 -8.10 5.87
CA THR A 225 -8.98 -7.83 4.43
C THR A 225 -9.78 -6.62 3.97
N ARG A 226 -10.85 -6.28 4.69
CA ARG A 226 -11.57 -5.02 4.51
C ARG A 226 -11.90 -4.44 5.86
N LEU A 227 -11.64 -3.16 6.07
CA LEU A 227 -12.19 -2.39 7.17
C LEU A 227 -12.53 -1.00 6.68
N THR A 228 -13.80 -0.80 6.33
CA THR A 228 -14.30 0.48 5.81
C THR A 228 -15.37 1.02 6.72
N TRP A 229 -15.36 2.33 6.95
CA TRP A 229 -16.39 3.01 7.71
C TRP A 229 -16.72 4.39 7.11
N GLN A 230 -17.91 4.86 7.44
CA GLN A 230 -18.43 6.20 7.11
C GLN A 230 -19.17 6.79 8.31
N ALA A 231 -19.18 8.11 8.43
CA ALA A 231 -19.99 8.77 9.44
C ALA A 231 -21.48 8.50 9.17
N VAL A 232 -22.24 8.24 10.24
CA VAL A 232 -23.70 8.18 10.12
C VAL A 232 -24.20 9.61 9.93
N HIS A 233 -24.72 9.92 8.75
CA HIS A 233 -25.40 11.19 8.53
C HIS A 233 -26.79 11.14 9.18
N PRO A 234 -27.18 12.16 9.97
CA PRO A 234 -28.51 12.25 10.57
C PRO A 234 -29.61 12.49 9.53
#